data_AF-A0A1H7RC05-F1
#
_entry.id   AF-A0A1H7RC05-F1
#
_cell.length_a   1.000
_cell.length_b   1.000
_cell.length_c   1.000
_cell.angle_alpha   90.00
_cell.angle_beta   90.00
_cell.angle_gamma   90.00
#
_symmetry.space_group_name_H-M   'P 1'
#
loop_
_entity.id
_entity.type
_entity.pdbx_description
1 polymer ?
#
loop_
_entity_poly.entity_id
_entity_poly.type
_entity_poly.pdbx_seq_one_letter_code
_entity_poly.pdbx_strand_id
1 'polypeptide(L)'
;MPPTMPESAQPTWLTLDEVEAVARAAHAAQVDKVGRPYAEHLAAVALGTAQHGGDEAQVAAAWLHDAVEDDVLTAEWLAAAALPQRTKDIVLAMTRREGEGLPDYTARILATPGASTVKDADLASNAAPERLALLPDAALRARLTAKYDQMRRLLHPETVVAPAAGAGGEGDPTDEALLAGLDRGAAAWGRLTDFASGWAVQPGDAEWDGRHPVYGPRVHAVTEALSAIGAVTPAYHWNAFGLPHLQPDGTLTPADAVRTATALVRGERFTAGTLLAAWKNGRLSATARALGLWYETGEG
;
A
#
# COMPACT_ATOMS: atom_id res chain seq x y z
N MET A 1 41.19 -27.30 -24.59
CA MET A 1 40.13 -26.28 -24.62
C MET A 1 38.84 -26.95 -24.20
N PRO A 2 38.07 -26.43 -23.24
CA PRO A 2 36.76 -26.98 -22.94
C PRO A 2 35.82 -26.71 -24.14
N PRO A 3 34.90 -27.63 -24.44
CA PRO A 3 33.94 -27.44 -25.52
C PRO A 3 32.99 -26.29 -25.17
N THR A 4 32.79 -25.38 -26.12
CA THR A 4 31.75 -24.34 -26.09
C THR A 4 30.38 -25.02 -26.03
N MET A 5 29.71 -24.86 -24.89
CA MET A 5 28.30 -25.21 -24.74
C MET A 5 27.48 -24.36 -25.72
N PRO A 6 26.47 -24.93 -26.40
CA PRO A 6 25.61 -24.15 -27.29
C PRO A 6 24.87 -23.08 -26.46
N GLU A 7 24.91 -21.85 -26.97
CA GLU A 7 24.12 -20.73 -26.49
C GLU A 7 22.65 -21.14 -26.51
N SER A 8 22.03 -21.22 -25.33
CA SER A 8 20.64 -21.61 -25.17
C SER A 8 19.75 -20.63 -25.93
N ALA A 9 19.11 -21.09 -27.01
CA ALA A 9 18.10 -20.33 -27.71
C ALA A 9 17.01 -19.91 -26.70
N GLN A 10 16.86 -18.61 -26.48
CA GLN A 10 15.77 -18.08 -25.67
C GLN A 10 14.45 -18.58 -26.28
N PRO A 11 13.53 -19.13 -25.49
CA PRO A 11 12.23 -19.53 -25.99
C PRO A 11 11.51 -18.32 -26.59
N THR A 12 10.92 -18.49 -27.78
CA THR A 12 10.13 -17.46 -28.44
C THR A 12 8.82 -17.30 -27.68
N TRP A 13 8.73 -16.26 -26.86
CA TRP A 13 7.49 -15.90 -26.18
C TRP A 13 6.47 -15.30 -27.13
N LEU A 14 5.20 -15.44 -26.80
CA LEU A 14 4.12 -14.72 -27.47
C LEU A 14 4.37 -13.22 -27.37
N THR A 15 4.22 -12.54 -28.49
CA THR A 15 4.19 -11.07 -28.58
C THR A 15 2.92 -10.53 -27.93
N LEU A 16 2.91 -9.24 -27.57
CA LEU A 16 1.70 -8.59 -27.04
C LEU A 16 0.52 -8.65 -28.01
N ASP A 17 0.76 -8.52 -29.30
CA ASP A 17 -0.28 -8.61 -30.34
C ASP A 17 -0.91 -10.02 -30.37
N GLU A 18 -0.10 -11.07 -30.22
CA GLU A 18 -0.61 -12.45 -30.15
C GLU A 18 -1.38 -12.70 -28.86
N VAL A 19 -0.91 -12.17 -27.72
CA VAL A 19 -1.62 -12.25 -26.43
C VAL A 19 -2.97 -11.54 -26.50
N GLU A 20 -3.02 -10.34 -27.07
CA GLU A 20 -4.25 -9.60 -27.30
C GLU A 20 -5.22 -10.41 -28.18
N ALA A 21 -4.73 -10.98 -29.30
CA ALA A 21 -5.55 -11.77 -30.20
C ALA A 21 -6.16 -13.00 -29.50
N VAL A 22 -5.37 -13.70 -28.68
CA VAL A 22 -5.84 -14.83 -27.85
C VAL A 22 -6.92 -14.38 -26.88
N ALA A 23 -6.68 -13.31 -26.12
CA ALA A 23 -7.62 -12.81 -25.12
C ALA A 23 -8.96 -12.40 -25.77
N ARG A 24 -8.92 -11.65 -26.87
CA ARG A 24 -10.12 -11.25 -27.61
C ARG A 24 -10.89 -12.43 -28.18
N ALA A 25 -10.19 -13.44 -28.69
CA ALA A 25 -10.82 -14.64 -29.22
C ALA A 25 -11.51 -15.45 -28.11
N ALA A 26 -10.86 -15.62 -26.96
CA ALA A 26 -11.41 -16.35 -25.81
C ALA A 26 -12.69 -15.69 -25.28
N HIS A 27 -12.72 -14.36 -25.19
CA HIS A 27 -13.85 -13.60 -24.68
C HIS A 27 -14.84 -13.12 -25.77
N ALA A 28 -14.77 -13.63 -27.00
CA ALA A 28 -15.52 -13.08 -28.14
C ALA A 28 -17.05 -13.11 -27.96
N ALA A 29 -17.58 -14.10 -27.24
CA ALA A 29 -19.01 -14.24 -26.96
C ALA A 29 -19.44 -13.58 -25.63
N GLN A 30 -18.50 -13.03 -24.87
CA GLN A 30 -18.76 -12.50 -23.55
C GLN A 30 -19.13 -11.02 -23.59
N VAL A 31 -20.15 -10.67 -22.81
CA VAL A 31 -20.52 -9.29 -22.51
C VAL A 31 -20.24 -9.01 -21.04
N ASP A 32 -19.83 -7.77 -20.76
CA ASP A 32 -19.60 -7.33 -19.40
C ASP A 32 -20.91 -7.01 -18.66
N LYS A 33 -20.80 -6.63 -17.39
CA LYS A 33 -21.94 -6.29 -16.53
C LYS A 33 -22.75 -5.08 -17.00
N VAL A 34 -22.21 -4.27 -17.93
CA VAL A 34 -22.88 -3.09 -18.50
C VAL A 34 -23.38 -3.36 -19.93
N GLY A 35 -23.31 -4.61 -20.40
CA GLY A 35 -23.82 -5.04 -21.70
C GLY A 35 -22.91 -4.70 -22.88
N ARG A 36 -21.64 -4.35 -22.65
CA ARG A 36 -20.65 -4.08 -23.70
C ARG A 36 -19.80 -5.32 -23.99
N PRO A 37 -19.21 -5.42 -25.20
CA PRO A 37 -18.25 -6.48 -25.50
C PRO A 37 -17.13 -6.51 -24.46
N TYR A 38 -16.89 -7.67 -23.87
CA TYR A 38 -15.93 -7.80 -22.77
C TYR A 38 -14.49 -7.43 -23.18
N ALA A 39 -14.17 -7.59 -24.47
CA ALA A 39 -12.90 -7.16 -25.06
C ALA A 39 -12.60 -5.64 -24.92
N GLU A 40 -13.60 -4.78 -24.71
CA GLU A 40 -13.40 -3.36 -24.39
C GLU A 40 -12.80 -3.18 -22.99
N HIS A 41 -13.26 -3.97 -22.02
CA HIS A 41 -12.72 -3.96 -20.66
C HIS A 41 -11.26 -4.43 -20.65
N LEU A 42 -10.94 -5.54 -21.32
CA LEU A 42 -9.57 -6.05 -21.44
C LEU A 42 -8.61 -4.99 -22.01
N ALA A 43 -9.02 -4.30 -23.07
CA ALA A 43 -8.23 -3.23 -23.66
C ALA A 43 -8.01 -2.05 -22.69
N ALA A 44 -9.02 -1.68 -21.92
CA ALA A 44 -8.92 -0.63 -20.91
C ALA A 44 -7.96 -1.01 -19.77
N VAL A 45 -7.97 -2.28 -19.31
CA VAL A 45 -7.05 -2.76 -18.27
C VAL A 45 -5.61 -2.82 -18.79
N ALA A 46 -5.39 -3.31 -20.01
CA ALA A 46 -4.07 -3.34 -20.63
C ALA A 46 -3.49 -1.93 -20.84
N LEU A 47 -4.28 -1.00 -21.38
CA LEU A 47 -3.89 0.40 -21.54
C LEU A 47 -3.62 1.07 -20.19
N GLY A 48 -4.51 0.88 -19.22
CA GLY A 48 -4.35 1.40 -17.87
C GLY A 48 -3.06 0.88 -17.22
N THR A 49 -2.75 -0.40 -17.37
CA THR A 49 -1.52 -1.00 -16.85
C THR A 49 -0.27 -0.32 -17.44
N ALA A 50 -0.24 -0.11 -18.75
CA ALA A 50 0.86 0.58 -19.41
C ALA A 50 0.99 2.06 -18.96
N GLN A 51 -0.13 2.76 -18.81
CA GLN A 51 -0.15 4.16 -18.35
C GLN A 51 0.36 4.33 -16.92
N HIS A 52 0.20 3.31 -16.07
CA HIS A 52 0.75 3.27 -14.71
C HIS A 52 2.19 2.74 -14.67
N GLY A 53 2.88 2.67 -15.82
CA GLY A 53 4.29 2.29 -15.90
C GLY A 53 4.55 0.78 -15.86
N GLY A 54 3.51 -0.05 -16.10
CA GLY A 54 3.68 -1.49 -16.21
C GLY A 54 4.51 -1.90 -17.43
N ASP A 55 5.33 -2.94 -17.28
CA ASP A 55 6.11 -3.51 -18.38
C ASP A 55 5.31 -4.50 -19.25
N GLU A 56 5.93 -5.03 -20.32
CA GLU A 56 5.26 -5.95 -21.26
C GLU A 56 4.68 -7.19 -20.57
N ALA A 57 5.34 -7.72 -19.54
CA ALA A 57 4.83 -8.89 -18.82
C ALA A 57 3.54 -8.57 -18.05
N GLN A 58 3.44 -7.36 -17.49
CA GLN A 58 2.22 -6.87 -16.83
C GLN A 58 1.12 -6.54 -17.85
N VAL A 59 1.45 -5.95 -18.99
CA VAL A 59 0.48 -5.67 -20.06
C VAL A 59 -0.07 -6.98 -20.66
N ALA A 60 0.78 -7.99 -20.86
CA ALA A 60 0.34 -9.32 -21.28
C ALA A 60 -0.59 -9.96 -20.24
N ALA A 61 -0.27 -9.83 -18.95
CA ALA A 61 -1.11 -10.36 -17.88
C ALA A 61 -2.44 -9.61 -17.78
N ALA A 62 -2.46 -8.29 -18.02
CA ALA A 62 -3.67 -7.48 -18.05
C ALA A 62 -4.65 -7.93 -19.15
N TRP A 63 -4.15 -8.33 -20.32
CA TRP A 63 -4.99 -8.93 -21.36
C TRP A 63 -5.62 -10.26 -20.94
N LEU A 64 -4.95 -11.04 -20.11
CA LEU A 64 -5.36 -12.40 -19.73
C LEU A 64 -5.96 -12.51 -18.31
N HIS A 65 -6.10 -11.39 -17.58
CA HIS A 65 -6.28 -11.40 -16.12
C HIS A 65 -7.51 -12.18 -15.64
N ASP A 66 -8.61 -12.10 -16.40
CA ASP A 66 -9.88 -12.77 -16.08
C ASP A 66 -10.08 -14.06 -16.88
N ALA A 67 -9.17 -14.41 -17.81
CA ALA A 67 -9.42 -15.51 -18.74
C ALA A 67 -9.56 -16.89 -18.05
N VAL A 68 -8.81 -17.10 -16.97
CA VAL A 68 -8.92 -18.32 -16.15
C VAL A 68 -10.05 -18.21 -15.12
N GLU A 69 -10.37 -17.01 -14.62
CA GLU A 69 -11.47 -16.80 -13.67
C GLU A 69 -12.84 -17.00 -14.33
N ASP A 70 -12.97 -16.56 -15.58
CA ASP A 70 -14.18 -16.67 -16.39
C ASP A 70 -14.30 -18.02 -17.14
N ASP A 71 -13.35 -18.94 -16.93
CA ASP A 71 -13.31 -20.28 -17.54
C ASP A 71 -13.29 -20.25 -19.08
N VAL A 72 -12.78 -19.17 -19.68
CA VAL A 72 -12.61 -19.07 -21.15
C VAL A 72 -11.25 -19.61 -21.62
N LEU A 73 -10.28 -19.71 -20.71
CA LEU A 73 -9.01 -20.42 -20.87
C LEU A 73 -8.70 -21.21 -19.60
N THR A 74 -8.15 -22.41 -19.73
CA THR A 74 -7.87 -23.26 -18.56
C THR A 74 -6.52 -22.95 -17.90
N ALA A 75 -6.34 -23.39 -16.65
CA ALA A 75 -5.05 -23.30 -15.97
C ALA A 75 -3.95 -24.11 -16.69
N GLU A 76 -4.30 -25.23 -17.32
CA GLU A 76 -3.39 -26.04 -18.13
C GLU A 76 -2.95 -25.29 -19.39
N TRP A 77 -3.88 -24.56 -20.04
CA TRP A 77 -3.52 -23.69 -21.15
C TRP A 77 -2.51 -22.63 -20.71
N LEU A 78 -2.76 -21.95 -19.58
CA LEU A 78 -1.85 -20.93 -19.06
C LEU A 78 -0.47 -21.50 -18.72
N ALA A 79 -0.43 -22.71 -18.15
CA ALA A 79 0.81 -23.41 -17.83
C ALA A 79 1.62 -23.73 -19.09
N ALA A 80 0.96 -24.19 -20.17
CA ALA A 80 1.58 -24.55 -21.44
C ALA A 80 1.91 -23.37 -22.35
N ALA A 81 1.26 -22.22 -22.17
CA ALA A 81 1.46 -21.05 -23.02
C ALA A 81 2.92 -20.58 -23.01
N ALA A 82 3.41 -20.13 -24.18
CA ALA A 82 4.74 -19.56 -24.37
C ALA A 82 4.81 -18.13 -23.80
N LEU A 83 4.62 -18.01 -22.49
CA LEU A 83 4.64 -16.76 -21.74
C LEU A 83 5.74 -16.82 -20.66
N PRO A 84 6.37 -15.67 -20.33
CA PRO A 84 7.23 -15.58 -19.16
C PRO A 84 6.51 -16.04 -17.90
N GLN A 85 7.23 -16.71 -16.99
CA GLN A 85 6.65 -17.20 -15.73
C GLN A 85 6.00 -16.06 -14.92
N ARG A 86 6.62 -14.87 -14.90
CA ARG A 86 6.07 -13.68 -14.24
C ARG A 86 4.68 -13.29 -14.76
N THR A 87 4.43 -13.37 -16.07
CA THR A 87 3.10 -13.11 -16.64
C THR A 87 2.08 -14.13 -16.13
N LYS A 88 2.45 -15.41 -16.13
CA LYS A 88 1.59 -16.50 -15.62
C LYS A 88 1.28 -16.31 -14.14
N ASP A 89 2.27 -15.95 -13.34
CA ASP A 89 2.11 -15.70 -11.90
C ASP A 89 1.16 -14.53 -11.63
N ILE A 90 1.26 -13.45 -12.42
CA ILE A 90 0.32 -12.31 -12.32
C ILE A 90 -1.10 -12.73 -12.69
N VAL A 91 -1.30 -13.47 -13.79
CA VAL A 91 -2.63 -13.97 -14.18
C VAL A 91 -3.23 -14.85 -13.08
N LEU A 92 -2.45 -15.80 -12.55
CA LEU A 92 -2.88 -16.64 -11.44
C LEU A 92 -3.18 -15.82 -10.18
N ALA A 93 -2.41 -14.78 -9.89
CA ALA A 93 -2.67 -13.85 -8.78
C ALA A 93 -4.00 -13.10 -8.94
N MET A 94 -4.34 -12.73 -10.18
CA MET A 94 -5.58 -12.06 -10.54
C MET A 94 -6.80 -13.00 -10.47
N THR A 95 -6.62 -14.29 -10.78
CA THR A 95 -7.68 -15.30 -10.67
C THR A 95 -8.03 -15.59 -9.21
N ARG A 96 -9.26 -15.30 -8.80
CA ARG A 96 -9.74 -15.61 -7.45
C ARG A 96 -10.00 -17.11 -7.27
N ARG A 97 -9.59 -17.67 -6.13
CA ARG A 97 -9.83 -19.09 -5.81
C ARG A 97 -11.20 -19.30 -5.15
N GLU A 98 -11.78 -20.47 -5.34
CA GLU A 98 -13.03 -20.85 -4.67
C GLU A 98 -12.85 -20.79 -3.14
N GLY A 99 -13.80 -20.12 -2.46
CA GLY A 99 -13.76 -19.94 -1.00
C GLY A 99 -12.71 -18.94 -0.48
N GLU A 100 -11.93 -18.30 -1.35
CA GLU A 100 -10.88 -17.36 -0.93
C GLU A 100 -11.47 -16.05 -0.40
N GLY A 101 -11.11 -15.73 0.85
CA GLY A 101 -11.47 -14.47 1.49
C GLY A 101 -10.85 -13.28 0.76
N LEU A 102 -11.51 -12.12 0.81
CA LEU A 102 -10.99 -10.91 0.20
C LEU A 102 -9.59 -10.52 0.73
N PRO A 103 -9.30 -10.58 2.06
CA PRO A 103 -7.95 -10.29 2.57
C PRO A 103 -6.87 -11.22 2.02
N ASP A 104 -7.15 -12.52 1.93
CA ASP A 104 -6.18 -13.52 1.44
C ASP A 104 -5.92 -13.34 -0.06
N TYR A 105 -6.97 -13.07 -0.84
CA TYR A 105 -6.86 -12.72 -2.26
C TYR A 105 -6.01 -11.45 -2.44
N THR A 106 -6.26 -10.40 -1.65
CA THR A 106 -5.46 -9.17 -1.72
C THR A 106 -4.00 -9.40 -1.32
N ALA A 107 -3.74 -10.17 -0.25
CA ALA A 107 -2.39 -10.51 0.17
C ALA A 107 -1.62 -11.24 -0.93
N ARG A 108 -2.28 -12.13 -1.69
CA ARG A 108 -1.69 -12.84 -2.82
C ARG A 108 -1.36 -11.91 -4.00
N ILE A 109 -2.22 -10.94 -4.29
CA ILE A 109 -1.93 -9.90 -5.28
C ILE A 109 -0.71 -9.08 -4.85
N LEU A 110 -0.68 -8.61 -3.59
CA LEU A 110 0.44 -7.82 -3.06
C LEU A 110 1.77 -8.58 -3.03
N ALA A 111 1.72 -9.89 -2.76
CA ALA A 111 2.89 -10.75 -2.75
C ALA A 111 3.43 -11.06 -4.16
N THR A 112 2.68 -10.77 -5.23
CA THR A 112 3.04 -11.11 -6.61
C THR A 112 3.60 -9.88 -7.35
N PRO A 113 4.90 -9.83 -7.67
CA PRO A 113 5.52 -8.66 -8.28
C PRO A 113 4.88 -8.24 -9.61
N GLY A 114 4.22 -7.07 -9.60
CA GLY A 114 3.56 -6.48 -10.77
C GLY A 114 2.04 -6.70 -10.83
N ALA A 115 1.46 -7.54 -9.96
CA ALA A 115 0.02 -7.81 -9.97
C ALA A 115 -0.82 -6.63 -9.44
N SER A 116 -0.32 -5.85 -8.47
CA SER A 116 -1.05 -4.67 -7.96
C SER A 116 -1.35 -3.65 -9.06
N THR A 117 -0.39 -3.35 -9.94
CA THR A 117 -0.60 -2.42 -11.07
C THR A 117 -1.71 -2.90 -12.00
N VAL A 118 -1.76 -4.21 -12.30
CA VAL A 118 -2.83 -4.79 -13.13
C VAL A 118 -4.17 -4.70 -12.39
N LYS A 119 -4.18 -4.98 -11.08
CA LYS A 119 -5.39 -4.89 -10.28
C LYS A 119 -5.93 -3.47 -10.16
N ASP A 120 -5.06 -2.47 -10.10
CA ASP A 120 -5.45 -1.07 -10.09
C ASP A 120 -6.10 -0.65 -11.40
N ALA A 121 -5.54 -1.06 -12.53
CA ALA A 121 -6.11 -0.81 -13.84
C ALA A 121 -7.48 -1.51 -14.00
N ASP A 122 -7.61 -2.75 -13.51
CA ASP A 122 -8.88 -3.49 -13.43
C ASP A 122 -9.92 -2.70 -12.61
N LEU A 123 -9.58 -2.31 -11.38
CA LEU A 123 -10.46 -1.53 -10.51
C LEU A 123 -10.84 -0.17 -11.11
N ALA A 124 -9.90 0.51 -11.78
CA ALA A 124 -10.16 1.78 -12.46
C ALA A 124 -11.15 1.61 -13.62
N SER A 125 -10.96 0.59 -14.46
CA SER A 125 -11.88 0.24 -15.55
C SER A 125 -13.27 -0.13 -15.02
N ASN A 126 -13.33 -0.91 -13.94
CA ASN A 126 -14.59 -1.33 -13.34
C ASN A 126 -15.34 -0.21 -12.59
N ALA A 127 -14.62 0.78 -12.05
CA ALA A 127 -15.21 1.90 -11.30
C ALA A 127 -15.39 3.17 -12.13
N ALA A 128 -15.10 3.14 -13.44
CA ALA A 128 -15.21 4.32 -14.29
C ALA A 128 -16.63 4.91 -14.25
N PRO A 129 -16.82 6.22 -13.97
CA PRO A 129 -18.15 6.82 -13.77
C PRO A 129 -19.11 6.59 -14.94
N GLU A 130 -18.62 6.66 -16.17
CA GLU A 130 -19.37 6.41 -17.40
C GLU A 130 -19.82 4.95 -17.51
N ARG A 131 -19.05 3.99 -16.98
CA ARG A 131 -19.43 2.57 -16.94
C ARG A 131 -20.43 2.31 -15.84
N LEU A 132 -20.19 2.85 -14.64
CA LEU A 132 -21.16 2.75 -13.54
C LEU A 132 -22.50 3.39 -13.90
N ALA A 133 -22.52 4.47 -14.67
CA ALA A 133 -23.75 5.12 -15.14
C ALA A 133 -24.62 4.23 -16.05
N LEU A 134 -24.03 3.23 -16.72
CA LEU A 134 -24.77 2.28 -17.57
C LEU A 134 -25.49 1.19 -16.78
N LEU A 135 -25.16 0.99 -15.49
CA LEU A 135 -25.85 0.02 -14.66
C LEU A 135 -27.24 0.55 -14.25
N PRO A 136 -28.33 -0.15 -14.59
CA PRO A 136 -29.69 0.35 -14.36
C PRO A 136 -30.10 0.36 -12.88
N ASP A 137 -29.50 -0.50 -12.06
CA ASP A 137 -29.84 -0.67 -10.65
C ASP A 137 -28.91 0.17 -9.74
N ALA A 138 -29.51 1.09 -8.98
CA ALA A 138 -28.79 1.92 -8.00
C ALA A 138 -28.21 1.11 -6.83
N ALA A 139 -28.90 0.05 -6.37
CA ALA A 139 -28.42 -0.79 -5.28
C ALA A 139 -27.21 -1.62 -5.74
N LEU A 140 -27.26 -2.17 -6.96
CA LEU A 140 -26.12 -2.85 -7.59
C LEU A 140 -24.93 -1.91 -7.74
N ARG A 141 -25.14 -0.68 -8.22
CA ARG A 141 -24.08 0.34 -8.33
C ARG A 141 -23.41 0.60 -6.98
N ALA A 142 -24.18 0.91 -5.95
CA ALA A 142 -23.66 1.17 -4.61
C ALA A 142 -22.86 -0.03 -4.05
N ARG A 143 -23.37 -1.26 -4.25
CA ARG A 143 -22.69 -2.49 -3.82
C ARG A 143 -21.36 -2.70 -4.55
N LEU A 144 -21.31 -2.49 -5.86
CA LEU A 144 -20.09 -2.64 -6.65
C LEU A 144 -19.06 -1.58 -6.30
N THR A 145 -19.47 -0.31 -6.17
CA THR A 145 -18.60 0.77 -5.72
C THR A 145 -17.99 0.44 -4.36
N ALA A 146 -18.80 0.04 -3.37
CA ALA A 146 -18.30 -0.34 -2.06
C ALA A 146 -17.31 -1.51 -2.11
N LYS A 147 -17.56 -2.51 -2.98
CA LYS A 147 -16.64 -3.64 -3.22
C LYS A 147 -15.30 -3.15 -3.79
N TYR A 148 -15.32 -2.28 -4.79
CA TYR A 148 -14.10 -1.77 -5.42
C TYR A 148 -13.29 -0.89 -4.46
N ASP A 149 -13.96 -0.03 -3.68
CA ASP A 149 -13.30 0.81 -2.68
C ASP A 149 -12.71 0.00 -1.54
N GLN A 150 -13.37 -1.10 -1.13
CA GLN A 150 -12.80 -2.02 -0.16
C GLN A 150 -11.51 -2.67 -0.69
N MET A 151 -11.51 -3.11 -1.96
CA MET A 151 -10.31 -3.68 -2.57
C MET A 151 -9.17 -2.66 -2.67
N ARG A 152 -9.45 -1.42 -3.10
CA ARG A 152 -8.44 -0.34 -3.16
C ARG A 152 -7.81 -0.08 -1.80
N ARG A 153 -8.61 -0.02 -0.73
CA ARG A 153 -8.12 0.17 0.65
C ARG A 153 -7.20 -0.95 1.12
N LEU A 154 -7.45 -2.18 0.66
CA LEU A 154 -6.59 -3.32 1.00
C LEU A 154 -5.33 -3.38 0.15
N LEU A 155 -5.39 -2.96 -1.12
CA LEU A 155 -4.22 -2.90 -2.02
C LEU A 155 -3.25 -1.78 -1.66
N HIS A 156 -3.80 -0.63 -1.28
CA HIS A 156 -3.01 0.55 -0.96
C HIS A 156 -3.41 1.09 0.42
N PRO A 157 -3.09 0.37 1.50
CA PRO A 157 -3.38 0.82 2.86
C PRO A 157 -2.75 2.20 3.16
N GLU A 158 -1.72 2.60 2.44
CA GLU A 158 -1.05 3.90 2.52
C GLU A 158 -1.73 5.05 1.74
N THR A 159 -2.58 4.79 0.73
CA THR A 159 -3.37 5.85 0.04
C THR A 159 -4.79 6.00 0.59
N VAL A 160 -5.16 5.26 1.64
CA VAL A 160 -6.27 5.66 2.50
C VAL A 160 -5.87 6.98 3.15
N VAL A 161 -6.24 8.09 2.52
CA VAL A 161 -6.20 9.41 3.15
C VAL A 161 -7.20 9.34 4.28
N ALA A 162 -6.70 8.98 5.46
CA ALA A 162 -7.41 9.23 6.69
C ALA A 162 -7.87 10.70 6.65
N PRO A 163 -9.10 11.01 7.11
CA PRO A 163 -9.54 12.40 7.19
C PRO A 163 -8.42 13.23 7.83
N ALA A 164 -8.12 14.39 7.22
CA ALA A 164 -7.05 15.25 7.68
C ALA A 164 -7.22 15.47 9.19
N ALA A 165 -6.27 14.95 9.96
CA ALA A 165 -6.34 14.98 11.41
C ALA A 165 -6.18 16.43 11.88
N GLY A 166 -6.84 16.79 12.98
CA GLY A 166 -6.87 18.14 13.53
C GLY A 166 -8.17 18.91 13.30
N ALA A 167 -9.24 18.25 12.84
CA ALA A 167 -10.53 18.91 12.61
C ALA A 167 -11.33 19.17 13.90
N GLY A 168 -10.89 18.65 15.05
CA GLY A 168 -11.54 18.86 16.35
C GLY A 168 -12.72 17.92 16.62
N GLY A 169 -12.78 16.78 15.94
CA GLY A 169 -13.82 15.76 16.11
C GLY A 169 -13.54 14.75 17.24
N GLU A 170 -14.47 13.82 17.46
CA GLU A 170 -14.28 12.74 18.44
C GLU A 170 -13.05 11.89 18.09
N GLY A 171 -12.06 11.87 18.98
CA GLY A 171 -10.80 11.17 18.74
C GLY A 171 -9.83 11.89 17.79
N ASP A 172 -10.15 13.11 17.37
CA ASP A 172 -9.32 13.94 16.49
C ASP A 172 -9.15 15.36 17.06
N PRO A 173 -8.39 15.52 18.16
CA PRO A 173 -8.14 16.82 18.76
C PRO A 173 -7.48 17.78 17.76
N THR A 174 -7.81 19.07 17.88
CA THR A 174 -7.17 20.13 17.08
C THR A 174 -5.66 20.20 17.36
N ASP A 175 -4.93 20.83 16.46
CA ASP A 175 -3.49 21.04 16.61
C ASP A 175 -3.16 21.75 17.93
N GLU A 176 -3.91 22.80 18.26
CA GLU A 176 -3.75 23.56 19.51
C GLU A 176 -4.00 22.68 20.73
N ALA A 177 -5.03 21.82 20.68
CA ALA A 177 -5.35 20.91 21.79
C ALA A 177 -4.26 19.85 22.01
N LEU A 178 -3.64 19.35 20.93
CA LEU A 178 -2.52 18.42 21.02
C LEU A 178 -1.27 19.08 21.61
N LEU A 179 -0.93 20.29 21.15
CA LEU A 179 0.24 21.01 21.62
C LEU A 179 0.09 21.49 23.07
N ALA A 180 -1.12 21.92 23.46
CA ALA A 180 -1.43 22.25 24.86
C ALA A 180 -1.32 21.04 25.81
N GLY A 181 -1.40 19.82 25.29
CA GLY A 181 -1.24 18.58 26.07
C GLY A 181 0.22 18.19 26.36
N LEU A 182 1.20 18.86 25.76
CA LEU A 182 2.61 18.56 25.96
C LEU A 182 3.14 19.14 27.28
N ASP A 183 3.86 18.31 28.04
CA ASP A 183 4.50 18.74 29.29
C ASP A 183 5.82 19.46 29.01
N ARG A 184 5.78 20.80 28.89
CA ARG A 184 6.99 21.62 28.72
C ARG A 184 7.98 21.53 29.89
N GLY A 185 7.56 21.06 31.07
CA GLY A 185 8.42 20.88 32.24
C GLY A 185 9.19 19.56 32.24
N ALA A 186 8.87 18.63 31.33
CA ALA A 186 9.49 17.32 31.30
C ALA A 186 10.98 17.38 30.96
N ALA A 187 11.84 16.84 31.84
CA ALA A 187 13.28 16.74 31.56
C ALA A 187 13.62 15.86 30.32
N ALA A 188 12.63 15.13 29.80
CA ALA A 188 12.76 14.29 28.62
C ALA A 188 12.99 15.10 27.32
N TRP A 189 12.68 16.41 27.29
CA TRP A 189 12.94 17.26 26.13
C TRP A 189 14.40 17.25 25.69
N GLY A 190 15.34 17.34 26.64
CA GLY A 190 16.78 17.31 26.32
C GLY A 190 17.22 16.01 25.64
N ARG A 191 16.66 14.86 26.05
CA ARG A 191 16.92 13.58 25.38
C ARG A 191 16.38 13.55 23.95
N LEU A 192 15.22 14.18 23.73
CA LEU A 192 14.57 14.23 22.43
C LEU A 192 15.36 15.11 21.44
N THR A 193 15.82 16.28 21.89
CA THR A 193 16.61 17.21 21.08
C THR A 193 17.99 16.64 20.76
N ASP A 194 18.70 16.09 21.75
CA ASP A 194 20.00 15.42 21.54
C ASP A 194 19.89 14.29 20.50
N PHE A 195 18.82 13.49 20.58
CA PHE A 195 18.53 12.45 19.59
C PHE A 195 18.28 13.02 18.19
N ALA A 196 17.48 14.08 18.08
CA ALA A 196 17.13 14.68 16.80
C ALA A 196 18.35 15.29 16.07
N SER A 197 19.27 15.90 16.80
CA SER A 197 20.48 16.54 16.24
C SER A 197 21.54 15.55 15.78
N GLY A 198 21.57 14.32 16.33
CA GLY A 198 22.58 13.30 16.06
C GLY A 198 22.05 12.01 15.43
N TRP A 199 20.88 12.07 14.79
CA TRP A 199 20.22 10.86 14.31
C TRP A 199 20.98 10.19 13.15
N ALA A 200 21.26 8.90 13.35
CA ALA A 200 21.65 7.95 12.33
C ALA A 200 21.22 6.54 12.81
N VAL A 201 20.88 5.67 11.87
CA VAL A 201 20.59 4.25 12.16
C VAL A 201 21.90 3.54 12.46
N GLN A 202 21.98 2.88 13.61
CA GLN A 202 23.13 2.10 14.04
C GLN A 202 22.77 0.61 14.18
N PRO A 203 23.73 -0.31 14.00
CA PRO A 203 23.54 -1.73 14.33
C PRO A 203 23.06 -1.90 15.79
N GLY A 204 22.10 -2.79 16.02
CA GLY A 204 21.50 -3.00 17.33
C GLY A 204 20.42 -2.00 17.76
N ASP A 205 20.08 -1.00 16.92
CA ASP A 205 18.98 -0.08 17.23
C ASP A 205 17.59 -0.72 17.07
N ALA A 206 17.34 -1.38 15.94
CA ALA A 206 16.06 -2.03 15.65
C ALA A 206 16.22 -3.11 14.58
N GLU A 207 16.03 -4.37 14.96
CA GLU A 207 16.25 -5.54 14.11
C GLU A 207 15.13 -6.56 14.27
N TRP A 208 14.96 -7.43 13.27
CA TRP A 208 14.07 -8.58 13.39
C TRP A 208 14.86 -9.76 13.95
N ASP A 209 14.37 -10.42 15.01
CA ASP A 209 14.95 -11.67 15.53
C ASP A 209 14.50 -12.92 14.75
N GLY A 210 13.85 -12.71 13.61
CA GLY A 210 13.20 -13.72 12.79
C GLY A 210 11.69 -13.83 13.02
N ARG A 211 11.16 -13.38 14.19
CA ARG A 211 9.72 -13.44 14.48
C ARG A 211 9.14 -12.13 15.01
N HIS A 212 9.93 -11.36 15.76
CA HIS A 212 9.50 -10.09 16.35
C HIS A 212 10.59 -9.02 16.16
N PRO A 213 10.20 -7.74 16.13
CA PRO A 213 11.18 -6.67 16.20
C PRO A 213 11.77 -6.59 17.61
N VAL A 214 13.09 -6.45 17.68
CA VAL A 214 13.86 -6.20 18.88
C VAL A 214 14.41 -4.78 18.80
N TYR A 215 14.16 -4.00 19.85
CA TYR A 215 14.54 -2.59 19.93
C TYR A 215 15.70 -2.41 20.91
N GLY A 216 16.70 -1.67 20.49
CA GLY A 216 17.87 -1.32 21.29
C GLY A 216 17.61 -0.12 22.21
N PRO A 217 18.58 0.21 23.09
CA PRO A 217 18.45 1.28 24.08
C PRO A 217 18.11 2.65 23.47
N ARG A 218 18.60 2.94 22.26
CA ARG A 218 18.34 4.21 21.56
C ARG A 218 16.87 4.36 21.17
N VAL A 219 16.26 3.31 20.62
CA VAL A 219 14.83 3.34 20.26
C VAL A 219 13.96 3.43 21.51
N HIS A 220 14.29 2.63 22.54
CA HIS A 220 13.60 2.70 23.83
C HIS A 220 13.64 4.11 24.42
N ALA A 221 14.83 4.72 24.52
CA ALA A 221 15.00 6.05 25.09
C ALA A 221 14.14 7.12 24.38
N VAL A 222 14.04 7.06 23.04
CA VAL A 222 13.23 8.00 22.27
C VAL A 222 11.74 7.78 22.50
N THR A 223 11.27 6.54 22.47
CA THR A 223 9.84 6.25 22.71
C THR A 223 9.40 6.56 24.15
N GLU A 224 10.28 6.33 25.12
CA GLU A 224 10.08 6.73 26.51
C GLU A 224 10.07 8.25 26.66
N ALA A 225 10.98 8.96 25.98
CA ALA A 225 10.99 10.42 25.98
C ALA A 225 9.70 11.00 25.37
N LEU A 226 9.26 10.48 24.22
CA LEU A 226 7.99 10.87 23.58
C LEU A 226 6.78 10.64 24.52
N SER A 227 6.77 9.52 25.25
CA SER A 227 5.72 9.26 26.23
C SER A 227 5.79 10.22 27.42
N ALA A 228 7.00 10.51 27.92
CA ALA A 228 7.22 11.36 29.08
C ALA A 228 6.88 12.85 28.85
N ILE A 229 7.02 13.35 27.62
CA ILE A 229 6.60 14.72 27.25
C ILE A 229 5.10 14.83 26.95
N GLY A 230 4.35 13.72 27.01
CA GLY A 230 2.92 13.69 26.70
C GLY A 230 2.58 13.54 25.20
N ALA A 231 3.56 13.31 24.32
CA ALA A 231 3.32 13.17 22.88
C ALA A 231 2.62 11.85 22.50
N VAL A 232 2.59 10.86 23.40
CA VAL A 232 1.79 9.63 23.25
C VAL A 232 0.49 9.80 24.04
N THR A 233 -0.55 10.29 23.38
CA THR A 233 -1.80 10.72 24.04
C THR A 233 -2.96 9.74 23.81
N PRO A 234 -3.85 9.54 24.80
CA PRO A 234 -5.11 8.83 24.58
C PRO A 234 -6.12 9.64 23.76
N ALA A 235 -5.96 10.97 23.67
CA ALA A 235 -6.92 11.87 23.02
C ALA A 235 -7.03 11.66 21.50
N TYR A 236 -5.95 11.19 20.87
CA TYR A 236 -5.93 10.89 19.44
C TYR A 236 -6.21 9.41 19.18
N HIS A 237 -7.25 9.12 18.40
CA HIS A 237 -7.66 7.78 17.99
C HIS A 237 -6.81 7.31 16.80
N TRP A 238 -5.55 6.99 17.05
CA TRP A 238 -4.56 6.58 16.04
C TRP A 238 -4.97 5.40 15.13
N ASN A 239 -5.97 4.62 15.51
CA ASN A 239 -6.51 3.52 14.69
C ASN A 239 -7.65 3.95 13.77
N ALA A 240 -8.26 5.10 14.03
CA ALA A 240 -9.28 5.73 13.18
C ALA A 240 -8.67 6.74 12.20
N PHE A 241 -7.54 7.33 12.57
CA PHE A 241 -6.79 8.31 11.79
C PHE A 241 -5.39 7.75 11.49
N GLY A 242 -5.08 7.55 10.21
CA GLY A 242 -3.81 6.99 9.74
C GLY A 242 -2.60 7.86 10.07
N LEU A 243 -1.39 7.37 9.77
CA LEU A 243 -0.17 8.13 10.00
C LEU A 243 -0.17 9.45 9.19
N PRO A 244 0.11 10.60 9.82
CA PRO A 244 0.24 11.86 9.10
C PRO A 244 1.26 11.79 7.96
N HIS A 245 1.02 12.55 6.90
CA HIS A 245 1.94 12.62 5.77
C HIS A 245 3.24 13.29 6.20
N LEU A 246 4.39 12.69 5.85
CA LEU A 246 5.67 13.39 5.91
C LEU A 246 5.71 14.37 4.74
N GLN A 247 6.01 15.63 5.01
CA GLN A 247 6.18 16.62 3.95
C GLN A 247 7.28 16.17 2.96
N PRO A 248 7.29 16.65 1.71
CA PRO A 248 8.29 16.25 0.70
C PRO A 248 9.75 16.46 1.14
N ASP A 249 10.00 17.38 2.07
CA ASP A 249 11.32 17.64 2.67
C ASP A 249 11.65 16.72 3.86
N GLY A 250 10.78 15.76 4.17
CA GLY A 250 10.91 14.81 5.27
C GLY A 250 10.53 15.36 6.64
N THR A 251 9.81 16.49 6.71
CA THR A 251 9.40 17.12 7.98
C THR A 251 7.96 16.81 8.39
N LEU A 252 7.63 17.12 9.64
CA LEU A 252 6.28 17.08 10.21
C LEU A 252 5.96 18.41 10.88
N THR A 253 4.69 18.79 10.92
CA THR A 253 4.22 19.82 11.85
C THR A 253 4.35 19.32 13.30
N PRO A 254 4.45 20.20 14.31
CA PRO A 254 4.49 19.77 15.70
C PRO A 254 3.28 18.91 16.11
N ALA A 255 2.08 19.26 15.66
CA ALA A 255 0.87 18.50 15.95
C ALA A 255 0.87 17.12 15.25
N ASP A 256 1.30 17.05 13.99
CA ASP A 256 1.46 15.78 13.30
C ASP A 256 2.57 14.90 13.90
N ALA A 257 3.56 15.51 14.53
CA ALA A 257 4.55 14.77 15.31
C ALA A 257 3.92 14.13 16.56
N VAL A 258 2.99 14.81 17.27
CA VAL A 258 2.21 14.20 18.37
C VAL A 258 1.35 13.03 17.86
N ARG A 259 0.64 13.23 16.75
CA ARG A 259 -0.18 12.17 16.11
C ARG A 259 0.68 10.97 15.69
N THR A 260 1.82 11.23 15.06
CA THR A 260 2.79 10.22 14.64
C THR A 260 3.37 9.48 15.84
N ALA A 261 3.80 10.17 16.89
CA ALA A 261 4.30 9.55 18.12
C ALA A 261 3.25 8.61 18.73
N THR A 262 2.01 9.06 18.84
CA THR A 262 0.89 8.27 19.35
C THR A 262 0.66 7.02 18.49
N ALA A 263 0.58 7.16 17.17
CA ALA A 263 0.34 6.05 16.25
C ALA A 263 1.47 5.02 16.23
N LEU A 264 2.73 5.47 16.24
CA LEU A 264 3.88 4.56 16.23
C LEU A 264 3.98 3.76 17.54
N VAL A 265 3.90 4.44 18.69
CA VAL A 265 4.10 3.78 20.00
C VAL A 265 2.91 2.89 20.37
N ARG A 266 1.67 3.32 20.08
CA ARG A 266 0.48 2.49 20.35
C ARG A 266 0.30 1.40 19.30
N GLY A 267 0.57 1.70 18.03
CA GLY A 267 0.42 0.78 16.90
C GLY A 267 1.38 -0.41 16.93
N GLU A 268 2.61 -0.23 17.43
CA GLU A 268 3.57 -1.32 17.59
C GLU A 268 3.04 -2.49 18.44
N ARG A 269 2.10 -2.23 19.37
CA ARG A 269 1.47 -3.27 20.20
C ARG A 269 0.53 -4.18 19.43
N PHE A 270 0.08 -3.75 18.25
CA PHE A 270 -0.90 -4.46 17.42
C PHE A 270 -0.30 -4.96 16.11
N THR A 271 0.65 -4.21 15.55
CA THR A 271 1.34 -4.54 14.31
C THR A 271 2.84 -4.48 14.53
N ALA A 272 3.45 -5.65 14.68
CA ALA A 272 4.89 -5.80 14.86
C ALA A 272 5.67 -5.17 13.70
N GLY A 273 6.64 -4.31 14.03
CA GLY A 273 7.58 -3.73 13.08
C GLY A 273 7.21 -2.33 12.59
N THR A 274 6.10 -1.76 13.06
CA THR A 274 5.68 -0.37 12.77
C THR A 274 6.76 0.63 13.18
N LEU A 275 7.25 0.51 14.41
CA LEU A 275 8.29 1.35 14.98
C LEU A 275 9.66 1.05 14.35
N LEU A 276 9.91 -0.19 13.92
CA LEU A 276 11.14 -0.57 13.23
C LEU A 276 11.23 0.11 11.85
N ALA A 277 10.13 0.08 11.08
CA ALA A 277 10.06 0.77 9.80
C ALA A 277 10.24 2.29 9.99
N ALA A 278 9.55 2.87 10.97
CA ALA A 278 9.65 4.30 11.28
C ALA A 278 11.05 4.73 11.76
N TRP A 279 11.77 3.83 12.44
CA TRP A 279 13.18 4.05 12.77
C TRP A 279 14.03 4.08 11.50
N LYS A 280 13.93 3.04 10.65
CA LYS A 280 14.79 2.88 9.47
C LYS A 280 14.57 3.94 8.40
N ASN A 281 13.34 4.41 8.23
CA ASN A 281 13.01 5.44 7.22
C ASN A 281 13.13 6.88 7.75
N GLY A 282 13.59 7.08 8.99
CA GLY A 282 13.79 8.42 9.56
C GLY A 282 12.53 9.11 10.07
N ARG A 283 11.35 8.49 9.99
CA ARG A 283 10.10 9.08 10.50
C ARG A 283 10.16 9.36 12.00
N LEU A 284 10.73 8.45 12.81
CA LEU A 284 10.86 8.69 14.25
C LEU A 284 11.82 9.86 14.56
N SER A 285 12.85 10.06 13.72
CA SER A 285 13.73 11.24 13.80
C SER A 285 12.97 12.52 13.44
N ALA A 286 12.18 12.50 12.36
CA ALA A 286 11.36 13.64 11.96
C ALA A 286 10.36 14.03 13.07
N THR A 287 9.74 13.05 13.73
CA THR A 287 8.87 13.25 14.89
C THR A 287 9.61 13.93 16.05
N ALA A 288 10.77 13.39 16.46
CA ALA A 288 11.56 13.97 17.53
C ALA A 288 12.05 15.39 17.22
N ARG A 289 12.46 15.64 15.97
CA ARG A 289 12.95 16.94 15.50
C ARG A 289 11.86 18.00 15.49
N ALA A 290 10.67 17.69 14.96
CA ALA A 290 9.55 18.61 14.92
C ALA A 290 9.14 19.06 16.34
N LEU A 291 9.06 18.11 17.27
CA LEU A 291 8.74 18.41 18.68
C LEU A 291 9.87 19.16 19.38
N GLY A 292 11.13 18.79 19.13
CA GLY A 292 12.30 19.48 19.69
C GLY A 292 12.38 20.94 19.25
N LEU A 293 12.18 21.21 17.95
CA LEU A 293 12.13 22.57 17.41
C LEU A 293 10.99 23.39 18.02
N TRP A 294 9.78 22.83 18.11
CA TRP A 294 8.64 23.48 18.78
C TRP A 294 8.91 23.81 20.25
N TYR A 295 9.61 22.92 20.96
CA TYR A 295 10.00 23.14 22.34
C TYR A 295 11.01 24.29 22.47
N GLU A 296 11.98 24.38 21.57
CA GLU A 296 13.02 25.41 21.56
C GLU A 296 12.50 26.78 21.13
N THR A 297 11.56 26.85 20.16
CA THR A 297 11.05 28.13 19.63
C THR A 297 10.02 28.80 20.53
N GLY A 298 9.37 28.05 21.44
CA GLY A 298 8.36 28.62 22.33
C GLY A 298 7.02 28.94 21.66
N GLU A 299 6.84 28.54 20.40
CA GLU A 299 5.58 28.72 19.68
C GLU A 299 4.49 27.85 20.31
N GLY A 300 3.28 28.40 20.46
CA GLY A 300 2.12 27.77 21.06
C GLY A 300 0.85 28.27 20.41
#